data_AF-A0AA92S9D4-F1
#
_entry.id   AF-A0AA92S9D4-F1
#
_cell.length_a   1.000
_cell.length_b   1.000
_cell.length_c   1.000
_cell.angle_alpha   90.00
_cell.angle_beta   90.00
_cell.angle_gamma   90.00
#
_symmetry.space_group_name_H-M   'P 1'
#
loop_
_entity.id
_entity.type
_entity.pdbx_description
1 polymer ?
#
loop_
_entity_poly.entity_id
_entity_poly.type
_entity_poly.pdbx_seq_one_letter_code
_entity_poly.pdbx_strand_id
1 'polypeptide(L)'
;MDDLTEYKRLLCHSFTLLDVGGEPEPFTGGNTSSEWLRVAQNVPCRVSSGSPGRIQQLTGRQATPQDFLMHTLYADLKAGMRLKIEQPEFAGNLYKVSLPYPVYGAESLHHYEVVITMIDTVTGEEPEI
;
A
#
# COMPACT_ATOMS: atom_id res chain seq x y z
N MET A 1 6.48 -29.28 -1.95
CA MET A 1 7.06 -27.98 -2.35
C MET A 1 6.39 -26.97 -1.45
N ASP A 2 7.16 -26.10 -0.79
CA ASP A 2 6.64 -25.20 0.25
C ASP A 2 5.72 -24.15 -0.37
N ASP A 3 4.47 -24.07 0.11
CA ASP A 3 3.38 -23.19 -0.39
C ASP A 3 3.85 -21.73 -0.55
N LEU A 4 4.69 -21.26 0.38
CA LEU A 4 5.26 -19.93 0.37
C LEU A 4 6.24 -19.69 -0.80
N THR A 5 6.95 -20.73 -1.25
CA THR A 5 7.92 -20.63 -2.35
C THR A 5 7.21 -20.47 -3.69
N GLU A 6 6.09 -21.15 -3.90
CA GLU A 6 5.25 -20.94 -5.08
C GLU A 6 4.58 -19.57 -5.04
N TYR A 7 4.11 -19.14 -3.86
CA TYR A 7 3.49 -17.84 -3.70
C TYR A 7 4.41 -16.66 -3.99
N LYS A 8 5.68 -16.72 -3.56
CA LYS A 8 6.69 -15.67 -3.87
C LYS A 8 6.83 -15.41 -5.38
N ARG A 9 6.58 -16.42 -6.23
CA ARG A 9 6.64 -16.27 -7.69
C ARG A 9 5.45 -15.50 -8.26
N LEU A 10 4.36 -15.39 -7.51
CA LEU A 10 3.17 -14.63 -7.88
C LEU A 10 3.31 -13.13 -7.55
N LEU A 11 4.32 -12.74 -6.76
CA LEU A 11 4.62 -11.34 -6.43
C LEU A 11 5.40 -10.68 -7.58
N CYS A 12 4.71 -10.38 -8.66
CA CYS A 12 5.28 -9.82 -9.89
C CYS A 12 5.46 -8.28 -9.89
N HIS A 13 5.07 -7.61 -8.80
CA HIS A 13 5.18 -6.17 -8.62
C HIS A 13 6.13 -5.84 -7.46
N SER A 14 6.48 -4.57 -7.31
CA SER A 14 7.26 -4.08 -6.20
C SER A 14 6.80 -2.69 -5.77
N PHE A 15 6.94 -2.38 -4.49
CA PHE A 15 6.58 -1.08 -3.95
C PHE A 15 7.72 -0.44 -3.14
N THR A 16 7.70 0.89 -3.13
CA THR A 16 8.45 1.71 -2.18
C THR A 16 7.48 2.26 -1.13
N LEU A 17 7.77 1.98 0.14
CA LEU A 17 7.03 2.47 1.29
C LEU A 17 7.55 3.85 1.69
N LEU A 18 6.61 4.77 1.90
CA LEU A 18 6.84 6.14 2.27
C LEU A 18 6.17 6.43 3.61
N ASP A 19 6.90 7.10 4.49
CA ASP A 19 6.35 7.69 5.70
C ASP A 19 6.32 9.20 5.57
N VAL A 20 5.40 9.83 6.29
CA VAL A 20 5.41 11.29 6.43
C VAL A 20 6.59 11.61 7.35
N GLY A 21 7.70 12.08 6.78
CA GLY A 21 8.80 12.60 7.58
C GLY A 21 8.37 13.87 8.29
N GLY A 22 8.52 13.87 9.61
CA GLY A 22 8.48 15.08 10.41
C GLY A 22 8.11 14.81 11.86
N GLU A 23 9.10 14.82 12.76
CA GLU A 23 8.84 15.54 14.00
C GLU A 23 8.40 16.95 13.60
N PRO A 24 7.39 17.55 14.26
CA PRO A 24 7.08 18.95 14.01
C PRO A 24 8.34 19.75 14.33
N GLU A 25 9.08 20.17 13.29
CA GLU A 25 10.16 21.13 13.47
C GLU A 25 9.53 22.38 14.13
N PRO A 26 10.13 22.91 15.20
CA PRO A 26 9.63 24.14 15.80
C PRO A 26 9.60 25.21 14.71
N PHE A 27 8.41 25.78 14.48
CA PHE A 27 8.07 26.67 13.39
C PHE A 27 9.16 27.74 13.10
N THR A 28 10.03 27.50 12.12
CA THR A 28 11.00 28.47 11.60
C THR A 28 10.57 29.02 10.23
N GLY A 29 9.33 29.53 10.12
CA GLY A 29 8.94 30.50 9.08
C GLY A 29 9.32 30.20 7.61
N GLY A 30 9.47 28.94 7.23
CA GLY A 30 9.87 28.50 5.90
C GLY A 30 8.95 27.38 5.43
N ASN A 31 8.48 27.51 4.18
CA ASN A 31 7.52 26.61 3.54
C ASN A 31 8.00 25.15 3.63
N THR A 32 7.51 24.41 4.62
CA THR A 32 7.91 23.04 4.93
C THR A 32 7.03 22.11 4.13
N SER A 33 7.45 21.79 2.90
CA SER A 33 6.90 20.61 2.23
C SER A 33 7.32 19.41 3.06
N SER A 34 6.38 18.67 3.65
CA SER A 34 6.66 17.38 4.28
C SER A 34 7.39 16.48 3.27
N GLU A 35 8.70 16.31 3.42
CA GLU A 35 9.46 15.41 2.55
C GLU A 35 9.11 13.97 2.92
N TRP A 36 8.62 13.20 1.94
CA TRP A 36 8.29 11.80 2.13
C TRP A 36 9.57 10.98 2.37
N LEU A 37 9.71 10.41 3.56
CA LEU A 37 10.85 9.56 3.90
C LEU A 37 10.61 8.15 3.37
N ARG A 38 11.63 7.56 2.73
CA ARG A 38 11.55 6.18 2.25
C ARG A 38 11.85 5.24 3.41
N VAL A 39 10.88 4.40 3.76
CA VAL A 39 11.00 3.39 4.83
C VAL A 39 11.54 2.09 4.28
N ALA A 40 11.05 1.67 3.11
CA ALA A 40 11.45 0.45 2.43
C ALA A 40 11.32 0.63 0.91
N GLN A 41 12.14 -0.09 0.13
CA GLN A 41 12.16 0.01 -1.34
C GLN A 41 12.24 -1.38 -1.99
N ASN A 42 11.78 -1.48 -3.24
CA ASN A 42 11.75 -2.73 -4.01
C ASN A 42 11.10 -3.90 -3.24
N VAL A 43 10.08 -3.61 -2.42
CA VAL A 43 9.41 -4.63 -1.61
C VAL A 43 8.47 -5.45 -2.49
N PRO A 44 8.63 -6.78 -2.58
CA PRO A 44 7.80 -7.61 -3.45
C PRO A 44 6.31 -7.57 -3.06
N CYS A 45 5.45 -7.43 -4.06
CA CYS A 45 4.01 -7.48 -3.90
C CYS A 45 3.30 -8.00 -5.17
N ARG A 46 1.99 -8.17 -5.07
CA ARG A 46 1.10 -8.32 -6.21
C ARG A 46 -0.05 -7.35 -6.08
N VAL A 47 -0.25 -6.50 -7.07
CA VAL A 47 -1.41 -5.61 -7.15
C VAL A 47 -2.44 -6.19 -8.11
N SER A 48 -3.72 -6.08 -7.75
CA SER A 48 -4.86 -6.47 -8.59
C SER A 48 -6.02 -5.51 -8.34
N SER A 49 -6.99 -5.45 -9.25
CA SER A 49 -8.19 -4.63 -9.07
C SER A 49 -9.08 -5.05 -7.89
N GLY A 50 -8.86 -6.24 -7.31
CA GLY A 50 -9.69 -6.80 -6.26
C GLY A 50 -11.14 -7.04 -6.71
N SER A 51 -11.89 -7.83 -5.95
CA SER A 51 -13.35 -7.86 -6.11
C SER A 51 -13.97 -6.75 -5.24
N PRO A 52 -15.01 -6.04 -5.71
CA PRO A 52 -15.69 -5.03 -4.90
C PRO A 52 -16.15 -5.58 -3.53
N GLY A 53 -16.63 -6.83 -3.50
CA GLY A 53 -17.03 -7.50 -2.27
C GLY A 53 -15.87 -7.74 -1.30
N ARG A 54 -14.67 -8.09 -1.78
CA ARG A 54 -13.49 -8.26 -0.92
C ARG A 54 -13.02 -6.92 -0.36
N ILE A 55 -13.00 -5.87 -1.19
CA ILE A 55 -12.64 -4.52 -0.74
C ILE A 55 -13.62 -4.03 0.33
N GLN A 56 -14.93 -4.25 0.14
CA GLN A 56 -15.94 -3.90 1.15
C GLN A 56 -15.75 -4.71 2.44
N GLN A 57 -15.43 -6.00 2.35
CA GLN A 57 -15.16 -6.83 3.52
C GLN A 57 -13.96 -6.31 4.34
N LEU A 58 -12.90 -5.86 3.66
CA LEU A 58 -11.66 -5.41 4.30
C LEU A 58 -11.74 -3.98 4.85
N THR A 59 -12.51 -3.11 4.21
CA THR A 59 -12.53 -1.68 4.54
C THR A 59 -13.83 -1.19 5.18
N GLY A 60 -14.91 -1.97 5.07
CA GLY A 60 -16.26 -1.57 5.49
C GLY A 60 -16.95 -0.55 4.58
N ARG A 61 -16.28 -0.08 3.51
CA ARG A 61 -16.84 0.90 2.56
C ARG A 61 -17.07 0.30 1.18
N GLN A 62 -17.86 1.00 0.35
CA GLN A 62 -18.00 0.62 -1.05
C GLN A 62 -16.65 0.76 -1.77
N ALA A 63 -16.37 -0.17 -2.68
CA ALA A 63 -15.20 -0.12 -3.52
C ALA A 63 -15.35 0.98 -4.59
N THR A 64 -14.25 1.64 -4.90
CA THR A 64 -14.13 2.68 -5.92
C THR A 64 -13.20 2.20 -7.04
N PRO A 65 -13.22 2.83 -8.22
CA PRO A 65 -12.24 2.54 -9.28
C PRO A 65 -10.78 2.81 -8.91
N GLN A 66 -10.54 3.52 -7.81
CA GLN A 66 -9.24 3.91 -7.30
C GLN A 66 -8.68 2.91 -6.27
N ASP A 67 -9.46 1.89 -5.92
CA ASP A 67 -9.08 0.84 -4.99
C ASP A 67 -8.45 -0.35 -5.68
N PHE A 68 -7.37 -0.83 -5.09
CA PHE A 68 -6.66 -2.02 -5.53
C PHE A 68 -6.41 -2.94 -4.34
N LEU A 69 -6.44 -4.25 -4.59
CA LEU A 69 -6.03 -5.24 -3.62
C LEU A 69 -4.56 -5.57 -3.85
N MET A 70 -3.74 -5.25 -2.85
CA MET A 70 -2.33 -5.57 -2.81
C MET A 70 -2.09 -6.77 -1.89
N HIS A 71 -1.29 -7.72 -2.36
CA HIS A 71 -0.79 -8.81 -1.56
C HIS A 71 0.72 -8.70 -1.36
N THR A 72 1.20 -8.92 -0.13
CA THR A 72 2.64 -8.85 0.18
C THR A 72 3.01 -9.70 1.39
N LEU A 73 4.30 -10.04 1.51
CA LEU A 73 4.88 -10.68 2.69
C LEU A 73 5.44 -9.66 3.69
N TYR A 74 5.41 -8.36 3.38
CA TYR A 74 5.98 -7.33 4.23
C TYR A 74 5.10 -7.05 5.46
N ALA A 75 5.61 -7.39 6.64
CA ALA A 75 4.85 -7.36 7.89
C ALA A 75 4.71 -5.97 8.51
N ASP A 76 5.60 -5.04 8.18
CA ASP A 76 5.65 -3.71 8.83
C ASP A 76 4.73 -2.67 8.16
N LEU A 77 3.79 -3.10 7.32
CA LEU A 77 2.75 -2.21 6.78
C LEU A 77 1.80 -1.76 7.88
N LYS A 78 1.40 -0.49 7.86
CA LYS A 78 0.44 0.09 8.80
C LYS A 78 -0.57 0.93 8.04
N ALA A 79 -1.80 0.97 8.56
CA ALA A 79 -2.84 1.83 8.03
C ALA A 79 -2.37 3.30 8.02
N GLY A 80 -2.65 3.99 6.93
CA GLY A 80 -2.23 5.37 6.73
C GLY A 80 -0.81 5.54 6.19
N MET A 81 0.01 4.49 6.07
CA MET A 81 1.26 4.61 5.33
C MET A 81 1.00 4.94 3.86
N ARG A 82 1.99 5.52 3.18
CA ARG A 82 1.92 5.82 1.76
C ARG A 82 2.85 4.91 1.00
N LEU A 83 2.50 4.53 -0.22
CA LEU A 83 3.41 3.77 -1.07
C LEU A 83 3.30 4.17 -2.53
N LYS A 84 4.37 3.86 -3.26
CA LYS A 84 4.43 3.94 -4.72
C LYS A 84 4.70 2.54 -5.26
N ILE A 85 3.95 2.15 -6.27
CA ILE A 85 4.23 0.92 -7.04
C ILE A 85 5.25 1.26 -8.11
N GLU A 86 6.26 0.42 -8.26
CA GLU A 86 7.43 0.73 -9.09
C GLU A 86 7.21 0.40 -10.58
N GLN A 87 6.18 -0.38 -10.89
CA GLN A 87 5.89 -0.78 -12.27
C GLN A 87 5.33 0.39 -13.11
N PRO A 88 5.67 0.47 -14.41
CA PRO A 88 5.36 1.63 -15.26
C PRO A 88 3.88 1.99 -15.35
N GLU A 89 2.99 1.01 -15.32
CA GLU A 89 1.53 1.20 -15.38
C GLU A 89 0.95 1.91 -14.15
N PHE A 90 1.72 2.01 -13.06
CA PHE A 90 1.37 2.75 -11.85
C PHE A 90 2.22 4.02 -11.65
N ALA A 91 3.06 4.36 -12.62
CA ALA A 91 4.01 5.46 -12.49
C ALA A 91 3.30 6.80 -12.20
N GLY A 92 3.83 7.55 -11.24
CA GLY A 92 3.29 8.84 -10.81
C GLY A 92 2.18 8.76 -9.76
N ASN A 93 1.59 7.59 -9.54
CA ASN A 93 0.53 7.42 -8.54
C ASN A 93 1.10 7.29 -7.13
N LEU A 94 0.33 7.77 -6.16
CA LEU A 94 0.56 7.57 -4.73
C LEU A 94 -0.63 6.84 -4.15
N TYR A 95 -0.36 5.90 -3.24
CA TYR A 95 -1.41 5.10 -2.63
C TYR A 95 -1.38 5.23 -1.11
N LYS A 96 -2.56 5.29 -0.51
CA LYS A 96 -2.75 5.15 0.94
C LYS A 96 -3.03 3.69 1.29
N VAL A 97 -2.38 3.22 2.34
CA VAL A 97 -2.47 1.86 2.84
C VAL A 97 -3.64 1.75 3.84
N SER A 98 -4.55 0.80 3.64
CA SER A 98 -5.58 0.43 4.62
C SER A 98 -5.00 -0.47 5.73
N LEU A 99 -5.84 -0.96 6.65
CA LEU A 99 -5.38 -1.91 7.66
C LEU A 99 -4.97 -3.25 7.00
N PRO A 100 -3.73 -3.72 7.18
CA PRO A 100 -3.33 -5.02 6.62
C PRO A 100 -4.07 -6.17 7.27
N TYR A 101 -4.59 -7.07 6.44
CA TYR A 101 -5.29 -8.26 6.87
C TYR A 101 -4.40 -9.50 6.70
N PRO A 102 -4.05 -10.21 7.80
CA PRO A 102 -3.26 -11.42 7.71
C PRO A 102 -4.07 -12.57 7.11
N VAL A 103 -3.54 -13.19 6.06
CA VAL A 103 -4.10 -14.40 5.43
C VAL A 103 -3.27 -15.59 5.89
N TYR A 104 -3.91 -16.54 6.55
CA TYR A 104 -3.27 -17.75 7.05
C TYR A 104 -3.47 -18.91 6.06
N GLY A 105 -2.37 -19.61 5.77
CA GLY A 105 -2.38 -20.89 5.07
C GLY A 105 -2.59 -22.05 6.05
N ALA A 106 -2.32 -23.27 5.60
CA ALA A 106 -2.53 -24.47 6.41
C ALA A 106 -1.65 -24.52 7.68
N GLU A 107 -0.44 -23.95 7.62
CA GLU A 107 0.56 -24.09 8.70
C GLU A 107 0.93 -22.76 9.37
N SER A 108 0.81 -21.63 8.68
CA SER A 108 1.26 -20.34 9.20
C SER A 108 0.68 -19.16 8.41
N LEU A 109 1.07 -17.94 8.80
CA LEU A 109 0.81 -16.73 8.02
C LEU A 109 1.37 -16.91 6.60
N HIS A 110 0.49 -16.81 5.61
CA HIS A 110 0.85 -16.99 4.21
C HIS A 110 1.20 -15.65 3.54
N HIS A 111 0.40 -14.60 3.74
CA HIS A 111 0.69 -13.22 3.30
C HIS A 111 -0.25 -12.22 3.96
N TYR A 112 -0.09 -10.94 3.64
CA TYR A 112 -1.04 -9.89 3.98
C TYR A 112 -1.82 -9.45 2.74
N GLU A 113 -3.13 -9.30 2.91
CA GLU A 113 -4.00 -8.59 1.98
C GLU A 113 -4.23 -7.17 2.48
N VAL A 114 -4.07 -6.21 1.58
CA VAL A 114 -4.16 -4.80 1.92
C VAL A 114 -4.87 -4.08 0.79
N VAL A 115 -5.92 -3.33 1.10
CA VAL A 115 -6.48 -2.39 0.14
C VAL A 115 -5.56 -1.18 0.08
N ILE A 116 -5.14 -0.82 -1.13
CA ILE A 116 -4.42 0.41 -1.41
C ILE A 116 -5.33 1.29 -2.26
N THR A 117 -5.45 2.56 -1.88
CA THR A 117 -6.31 3.51 -2.59
C THR A 117 -5.48 4.62 -3.16
N MET A 118 -5.67 4.92 -4.45
CA MET A 118 -5.00 6.04 -5.09
C MET A 118 -5.39 7.34 -4.39
N ILE A 119 -4.40 8.17 -4.10
CA ILE A 119 -4.58 9.49 -3.51
C ILE A 119 -3.84 10.54 -4.35
N ASP A 120 -4.32 11.77 -4.29
CA ASP A 120 -3.63 12.91 -4.86
C ASP A 120 -2.29 13.13 -4.14
N THR A 121 -1.24 13.35 -4.93
CA THR A 121 0.13 13.48 -4.42
C THR A 121 0.41 14.79 -3.67
N VAL A 122 -0.43 15.81 -3.87
CA VAL A 122 -0.33 17.16 -3.31
C VAL A 122 -1.21 17.29 -2.08
N THR A 123 -2.47 16.83 -2.15
CA THR A 123 -3.43 16.97 -1.04
C THR A 123 -3.45 15.76 -0.10
N GLY A 124 -3.07 14.58 -0.60
CA GLY A 124 -3.16 13.32 0.14
C GLY A 124 -4.59 12.79 0.28
N GLU A 125 -5.54 13.37 -0.44
CA GLU A 125 -6.96 12.99 -0.47
C GLU A 125 -7.27 12.05 -1.63
N GLU A 126 -8.36 11.29 -1.55
CA GLU A 126 -8.84 10.49 -2.69
C GLU A 126 -9.25 11.46 -3.84
N PRO A 127 -8.82 11.23 -5.09
CA PRO A 127 -9.15 12.13 -6.18
C PRO A 127 -10.67 12.21 -6.39
N GLU A 128 -11.18 13.43 -6.49
CA GLU A 128 -12.59 13.70 -6.80
C GLU A 128 -12.95 13.06 -8.15
N ILE A 129 -14.07 12.32 -8.15
CA ILE A 129 -14.58 11.55 -9.30
C ILE A 129 -15.56 12.38 -10.12
#